data_AF-A0AA95KZJ6-F1
#
_entry.id   AF-A0AA95KZJ6-F1
#
_cell.length_a   1.000
_cell.length_b   1.000
_cell.length_c   1.000
_cell.angle_alpha   90.00
_cell.angle_beta   90.00
_cell.angle_gamma   90.00
#
_symmetry.space_group_name_H-M   'P 1'
#
loop_
_entity.id
_entity.type
_entity.pdbx_description
1 polymer ?
#
loop_
_entity_poly.entity_id
_entity_poly.type
_entity_poly.pdbx_seq_one_letter_code
_entity_poly.pdbx_strand_id
1 'polypeptide(L)'
;MIASDYLSWDVIQFINEYGDEIEMDIIHYPHEYQITVNICDEQRPYRDITATATHPRSKKQAAKKAMIQLYKQAYPELFNGNKW
;
A
#
# COMPACT_ATOMS: atom_id res chain seq x y z
N MET A 1 23.94 -5.88 11.01
CA MET A 1 22.74 -5.42 10.27
C MET A 1 22.71 -6.22 8.99
N ILE A 2 21.74 -7.11 8.83
CA ILE A 2 21.59 -7.88 7.60
C ILE A 2 21.00 -6.90 6.61
N ALA A 3 21.81 -6.40 5.67
CA ALA A 3 21.29 -5.79 4.46
C ALA A 3 20.48 -6.89 3.78
N SER A 4 19.15 -6.84 3.90
CA SER A 4 18.32 -7.64 3.01
C SER A 4 18.63 -7.09 1.62
N ASP A 5 19.34 -7.86 0.78
CA ASP A 5 19.80 -7.42 -0.54
C ASP A 5 18.59 -7.17 -1.45
N TYR A 6 17.97 -5.99 -1.31
CA TYR A 6 16.92 -5.54 -2.22
C TYR A 6 17.58 -5.07 -3.52
N LEU A 7 16.99 -5.48 -4.64
CA LEU A 7 17.41 -5.12 -6.00
C LEU A 7 17.07 -3.66 -6.32
N SER A 8 15.93 -3.17 -5.82
CA SER A 8 15.53 -1.76 -5.94
C SER A 8 14.57 -1.37 -4.83
N TRP A 9 14.53 -0.07 -4.54
CA TRP A 9 13.53 0.56 -3.68
C TRP A 9 13.07 1.84 -4.36
N ASP A 10 11.75 1.93 -4.58
CA ASP A 10 11.09 3.09 -5.16
C ASP A 10 9.96 3.56 -4.23
N VAL A 11 9.68 4.85 -4.24
CA VAL A 11 8.53 5.46 -3.53
C VAL A 11 7.67 6.19 -4.54
N ILE A 12 6.36 5.99 -4.50
CA ILE A 12 5.38 6.69 -5.33
C ILE A 12 4.36 7.35 -4.43
N GLN A 13 4.07 8.63 -4.67
CA GLN A 13 3.01 9.37 -4.00
C GLN A 13 1.93 9.77 -5.01
N PHE A 14 0.67 9.63 -4.61
CA PHE A 14 -0.47 10.07 -5.42
C PHE A 14 -1.69 10.35 -4.54
N ILE A 15 -2.56 11.25 -5.02
CA ILE A 15 -3.86 11.51 -4.39
C ILE A 15 -4.89 10.55 -4.98
N ASN A 16 -5.67 9.90 -4.13
CA ASN A 16 -6.74 9.01 -4.58
C ASN A 16 -8.06 9.75 -4.85
N GLU A 17 -9.09 9.01 -5.22
CA GLU A 17 -10.41 9.54 -5.55
C GLU A 17 -11.16 10.15 -4.34
N TYR A 18 -10.70 9.89 -3.12
CA TYR A 18 -11.26 10.41 -1.87
C TYR A 18 -10.52 11.65 -1.35
N GLY A 19 -9.46 12.07 -2.05
CA GLY A 19 -8.62 13.20 -1.66
C GLY A 19 -7.51 12.82 -0.66
N ASP A 20 -7.33 11.54 -0.39
CA ASP A 20 -6.29 11.06 0.52
C ASP A 20 -4.96 10.90 -0.23
N GLU A 21 -3.90 11.42 0.36
CA GLU A 21 -2.54 11.17 -0.11
C GLU A 21 -2.11 9.75 0.25
N ILE A 22 -1.70 9.01 -0.77
CA ILE A 22 -1.18 7.66 -0.63
C ILE A 22 0.31 7.67 -0.93
N GLU A 23 1.11 7.26 0.04
CA GLU A 23 2.52 6.92 -0.15
C GLU A 23 2.65 5.41 -0.36
N MET A 24 3.34 5.00 -1.41
CA MET A 24 3.58 3.60 -1.76
C MET A 24 5.08 3.32 -1.82
N ASP A 25 5.57 2.64 -0.80
CA ASP A 25 6.91 2.05 -0.75
C ASP A 25 6.92 0.74 -1.53
N ILE A 26 7.87 0.62 -2.46
CA ILE A 26 8.03 -0.55 -3.33
C ILE A 26 9.45 -1.07 -3.17
N ILE A 27 9.59 -2.22 -2.52
CA ILE A 27 10.86 -2.90 -2.37
C ILE A 27 10.86 -4.16 -3.24
N HIS A 28 11.84 -4.26 -4.13
CA HIS A 28 12.03 -5.43 -4.98
C HIS A 28 13.19 -6.26 -4.43
N TYR A 29 12.89 -7.47 -3.98
CA TYR A 29 13.87 -8.48 -3.60
C TYR A 29 14.07 -9.49 -4.75
N PRO A 30 15.15 -10.30 -4.74
CA PRO A 30 15.42 -11.29 -5.78
C PRO A 30 14.25 -12.25 -6.09
N HIS A 31 13.35 -12.48 -5.12
CA HIS A 31 12.28 -13.47 -5.23
C HIS A 31 10.88 -12.93 -4.90
N GLU A 32 10.76 -11.62 -4.63
CA GLU A 32 9.47 -11.01 -4.32
C GLU A 32 9.47 -9.49 -4.48
N TYR A 33 8.30 -8.94 -4.69
CA TYR A 33 8.00 -7.53 -4.48
C TYR A 33 7.27 -7.41 -3.15
N GLN A 34 7.76 -6.56 -2.26
CA GLN A 34 7.05 -6.09 -1.08
C GLN A 34 6.57 -4.66 -1.33
N ILE A 35 5.29 -4.42 -1.11
CA ILE A 35 4.71 -3.10 -1.24
C ILE A 35 4.00 -2.74 0.05
N THR A 36 4.36 -1.57 0.58
CA THR A 36 3.71 -0.94 1.73
C THR A 36 3.03 0.32 1.24
N VAL A 37 1.78 0.52 1.62
CA VAL A 37 0.99 1.71 1.29
C VAL A 37 0.48 2.36 2.56
N ASN A 38 0.53 3.69 2.61
CA ASN A 38 0.20 4.48 3.78
C ASN A 38 -0.74 5.63 3.41
N ILE A 39 -1.71 5.91 4.29
CA ILE A 39 -2.41 7.20 4.37
C ILE A 39 -2.02 7.82 5.71
N CYS A 40 -1.44 9.01 5.67
CA CYS A 40 -1.05 9.78 6.85
C CYS A 40 -1.64 11.19 6.75
N ASP A 41 -2.70 11.46 7.50
CA ASP A 41 -3.35 12.77 7.48
C ASP A 41 -2.65 13.72 8.47
N GLU A 42 -2.09 14.83 7.99
CA GLU A 42 -1.55 15.89 8.87
C GLU A 42 -2.64 16.71 9.59
N GLN A 43 -3.91 16.51 9.22
CA GLN A 43 -5.07 17.22 9.76
C GLN A 43 -6.12 16.22 10.24
N ARG A 44 -7.07 16.66 11.08
CA ARG A 44 -8.20 15.82 11.52
C ARG A 44 -8.85 15.18 10.27
N PRO A 45 -9.11 13.87 10.26
CA PRO A 45 -9.16 12.95 11.41
C PRO A 45 -7.82 12.39 11.94
N TYR A 46 -6.67 12.80 11.39
CA TYR A 46 -5.33 12.28 11.76
C TYR A 46 -5.24 10.76 11.59
N ARG A 47 -5.76 10.24 10.47
CA ARG A 47 -5.63 8.81 10.17
C ARG A 47 -4.17 8.48 9.90
N ASP A 48 -3.75 7.35 10.43
CA ASP A 48 -2.50 6.68 10.12
C ASP A 48 -2.85 5.23 9.80
N ILE A 49 -2.94 4.93 8.50
CA ILE A 49 -3.41 3.64 7.99
C ILE A 49 -2.36 3.09 7.06
N THR A 50 -1.85 1.91 7.41
CA THR A 50 -0.86 1.19 6.63
C THR A 50 -1.39 -0.17 6.19
N ALA A 51 -1.03 -0.58 4.98
CA ALA A 51 -1.18 -1.95 4.53
C ALA A 51 0.08 -2.43 3.79
N THR A 52 0.42 -3.71 3.95
CA THR A 52 1.59 -4.30 3.29
C THR A 52 1.22 -5.60 2.62
N ALA A 53 1.69 -5.80 1.39
CA ALA A 53 1.52 -7.05 0.68
C ALA A 53 2.74 -7.41 -0.16
N THR A 54 2.97 -8.72 -0.31
CA THR A 54 4.02 -9.27 -1.16
C THR A 54 3.46 -10.02 -2.37
N HIS A 55 4.26 -10.10 -3.43
CA HIS A 55 4.02 -11.02 -4.54
C HIS A 55 5.35 -11.48 -5.18
N PRO A 56 5.57 -12.79 -5.45
CA PRO A 56 6.87 -13.31 -5.86
C PRO A 56 7.47 -12.70 -7.14
N ARG A 57 6.63 -12.32 -8.11
CA ARG A 57 7.10 -11.90 -9.45
C ARG A 57 6.36 -10.69 -10.04
N SER A 58 5.50 -10.02 -9.28
CA SER A 58 4.60 -9.01 -9.86
C SER A 58 4.35 -7.86 -8.91
N LYS A 59 5.05 -6.75 -9.17
CA LYS A 59 4.81 -5.44 -8.57
C LYS A 59 3.32 -5.09 -8.57
N LYS A 60 2.65 -5.28 -9.72
CA LYS A 60 1.22 -4.95 -9.88
C LYS A 60 0.31 -5.75 -8.95
N GLN A 61 0.57 -7.04 -8.76
CA GLN A 61 -0.26 -7.88 -7.88
C GLN A 61 -0.01 -7.57 -6.41
N ALA A 62 1.25 -7.34 -6.01
CA ALA A 62 1.57 -6.85 -4.67
C ALA A 62 0.85 -5.51 -4.39
N ALA A 63 0.93 -4.56 -5.32
CA ALA A 63 0.33 -3.23 -5.18
C ALA A 63 -1.19 -3.33 -5.06
N LYS A 64 -1.84 -4.10 -5.95
CA LYS A 64 -3.28 -4.32 -5.90
C LYS A 64 -3.70 -4.91 -4.54
N LYS A 65 -2.97 -5.90 -4.03
CA LYS A 65 -3.28 -6.52 -2.73
C LYS A 65 -3.11 -5.55 -1.57
N ALA A 66 -2.03 -4.78 -1.55
CA ALA A 66 -1.77 -3.77 -0.52
C ALA A 66 -2.85 -2.68 -0.54
N MET A 67 -3.19 -2.15 -1.73
CA MET A 67 -4.24 -1.15 -1.91
C MET A 67 -5.63 -1.64 -1.47
N ILE A 68 -6.01 -2.88 -1.82
CA ILE A 68 -7.29 -3.45 -1.35
C ILE A 68 -7.33 -3.51 0.19
N GLN A 69 -6.23 -3.91 0.83
CA GLN A 69 -6.16 -3.97 2.29
C GLN A 69 -6.19 -2.57 2.91
N LEU A 70 -5.55 -1.59 2.30
CA LEU A 70 -5.59 -0.19 2.72
C LEU A 70 -7.03 0.33 2.65
N TYR A 71 -7.71 0.15 1.51
CA TYR A 71 -9.07 0.64 1.30
C TYR A 71 -10.08 -0.02 2.23
N LYS A 72 -9.91 -1.31 2.53
CA LYS A 72 -10.74 -2.00 3.53
C LYS A 72 -10.66 -1.38 4.92
N GLN A 73 -9.50 -0.83 5.27
CA GLN A 73 -9.28 -0.16 6.55
C GLN A 73 -9.73 1.30 6.52
N ALA A 74 -9.43 2.02 5.44
CA ALA A 74 -9.71 3.45 5.29
C ALA A 74 -11.18 3.76 4.98
N TYR A 75 -11.86 2.87 4.24
CA TYR A 75 -13.23 3.07 3.72
C TYR A 75 -14.07 1.80 3.90
N PRO A 76 -14.27 1.32 5.15
CA PRO A 76 -14.98 0.07 5.41
C PRO A 76 -16.40 0.02 4.83
N GLU A 77 -17.06 1.17 4.70
CA GLU A 77 -18.38 1.32 4.09
C GLU A 77 -18.44 0.84 2.63
N LEU A 78 -17.32 0.91 1.88
CA LEU A 78 -17.25 0.42 0.50
C LEU A 78 -17.27 -1.11 0.41
N PHE A 79 -17.03 -1.81 1.52
CA PHE A 79 -16.92 -3.27 1.58
C PHE A 79 -18.07 -3.92 2.36
N ASN A 80 -18.88 -3.14 3.08
CA ASN A 80 -19.98 -3.62 3.91
C ASN A 80 -21.27 -3.95 3.14
N GLY A 81 -21.31 -3.76 1.82
CA GLY A 81 -22.38 -4.24 0.95
C GLY A 81 -21.79 -5.04 -0.20
N ASN A 82 -21.92 -6.37 -0.17
CA ASN A 82 -21.47 -7.32 -1.21
C ASN A 82 -21.45 -6.73 -2.62
N LYS A 83 -20.26 -6.40 -3.16
CA LYS A 83 -19.93 -6.25 -4.60
C LYS A 83 -18.43 -5.95 -4.81
N TRP A 84 -17.55 -6.90 -4.47
CA TRP A 84 -16.17 -6.94 -4.98
C TRP A 84 -15.69 -8.38 -5.14
#